data_AF-A0A495IG70-F1
#
_entry.id   AF-A0A495IG70-F1
#
_cell.length_a   1.000
_cell.length_b   1.000
_cell.length_c   1.000
_cell.angle_alpha   90.00
_cell.angle_beta   90.00
_cell.angle_gamma   90.00
#
_symmetry.space_group_name_H-M   'P 1'
#
loop_
_entity.id
_entity.type
_entity.pdbx_description
1 polymer ?
#
loop_
_entity_poly.entity_id
_entity_poly.type
_entity_poly.pdbx_seq_one_letter_code
_entity_poly.pdbx_strand_id
1 'polypeptide(L)'
;MSLSSELTAYELWLHENRPELLQGMNPGLDDTGVGRLREAIAPLRLTEQVETLYRWRDGGSSTVFGGWWMRPVDALLEWREFCIDQLEHPPVWLPVFDDHVYGIVTLEVPGHSGDDSLWSSPTHDTGIFRLAHSLEAAVAALNAAALDESLSETERDGALFEQGLDSRVMTPYLLARTPDRYVFGVDTVGAMYSDAPETAWPEAWLASVGLSRVDGQPRGATHTIAELIELSKSAPVSGTIRARAVAVGGQELRLMMVVDDGTGRLDVAQPHGTPILERGRGEMELDVTLDAGAGDSASADSSVGRDGSTGALAGLVGARWPAAVPATMTAVRPLAD
;
A
#
# COMPACT_ATOMS: atom_id res chain seq x y z
N MET A 1 -4.48 -0.21 27.19
CA MET A 1 -3.35 0.48 27.86
C MET A 1 -2.96 1.63 26.94
N SER A 2 -1.94 2.45 27.22
CA SER A 2 -1.45 3.39 26.19
C SER A 2 -0.33 2.73 25.38
N LEU A 3 -0.08 3.16 24.13
CA LEU A 3 1.07 2.67 23.36
C LEU A 3 2.40 2.85 24.13
N SER A 4 2.58 3.98 24.82
CA SER A 4 3.77 4.23 25.65
C SER A 4 3.93 3.18 26.76
N SER A 5 2.83 2.77 27.39
CA SER A 5 2.86 1.71 28.40
C SER A 5 3.24 0.35 27.80
N GLU A 6 2.72 0.03 26.62
CA GLU A 6 3.04 -1.22 25.91
C GLU A 6 4.50 -1.26 25.47
N LEU A 7 5.03 -0.15 24.92
CA LEU A 7 6.44 -0.04 24.53
C LEU A 7 7.37 -0.14 25.74
N THR A 8 6.98 0.42 26.89
CA THR A 8 7.75 0.30 28.15
C THR A 8 7.80 -1.15 28.62
N ALA A 9 6.67 -1.87 28.57
CA ALA A 9 6.62 -3.29 28.93
C ALA A 9 7.48 -4.14 27.97
N TYR A 10 7.40 -3.85 26.67
CA TYR A 10 8.19 -4.52 25.65
C TYR A 10 9.70 -4.29 25.84
N GLU A 11 10.11 -3.04 26.12
CA GLU A 11 11.53 -2.72 26.37
C GLU A 11 12.07 -3.42 27.62
N LEU A 12 11.29 -3.52 28.69
CA LEU A 12 11.67 -4.29 29.88
C LEU A 12 11.89 -5.76 29.53
N TRP A 13 10.97 -6.35 28.77
CA TRP A 13 11.10 -7.72 28.29
C TRP A 13 12.36 -7.90 27.42
N LEU A 14 12.64 -6.97 26.50
CA LEU A 14 13.85 -7.00 25.67
C LEU A 14 15.11 -6.91 26.51
N HIS A 15 15.13 -6.04 27.52
CA HIS A 15 16.28 -5.91 28.41
C HIS A 15 16.60 -7.21 29.16
N GLU A 16 15.56 -7.94 29.60
CA GLU A 16 15.70 -9.20 30.34
C GLU A 16 16.06 -10.39 29.44
N ASN A 17 15.48 -10.46 28.24
CA ASN A 17 15.51 -11.66 27.41
C ASN A 17 16.37 -11.51 26.14
N ARG A 18 16.46 -10.31 25.57
CA ARG A 18 17.11 -10.02 24.28
C ARG A 18 17.86 -8.67 24.26
N PRO A 19 18.81 -8.44 25.18
CA PRO A 19 19.48 -7.15 25.29
C PRO A 19 20.27 -6.77 24.04
N GLU A 20 20.69 -7.73 23.22
CA GLU A 20 21.37 -7.52 21.94
C GLU A 20 20.48 -6.79 20.92
N LEU A 21 19.17 -7.07 20.90
CA LEU A 21 18.25 -6.38 20.00
C LEU A 21 18.11 -4.91 20.39
N LEU A 22 17.97 -4.65 21.69
CA LEU A 22 17.90 -3.30 22.26
C LEU A 22 19.18 -2.50 22.00
N GLN A 23 20.36 -3.13 22.07
CA GLN A 23 21.64 -2.51 21.75
C GLN A 23 21.79 -2.13 20.28
N GLY A 24 21.16 -2.88 19.37
CA GLY A 24 21.15 -2.57 17.94
C GLY A 24 20.11 -1.53 17.52
N MET A 25 19.34 -0.98 18.46
CA MET A 25 18.41 0.13 18.22
C MET A 25 19.02 1.48 18.60
N ASN A 26 18.71 2.50 17.82
CA ASN A 26 19.04 3.88 18.11
C ASN A 26 18.21 4.40 19.30
N PRO A 27 18.74 5.36 20.08
CA PRO A 27 17.93 6.11 21.03
C PRO A 27 16.71 6.76 20.36
N GLY A 28 15.62 6.90 21.10
CA GLY A 28 14.44 7.61 20.62
C GLY A 28 14.71 9.08 20.30
N LEU A 29 13.89 9.64 19.40
CA LEU A 29 14.00 11.03 18.96
C LEU A 29 13.67 12.00 20.10
N ASP A 30 14.48 13.06 20.21
CA ASP A 30 14.17 14.23 21.02
C ASP A 30 13.19 15.17 20.29
N ASP A 31 12.85 16.31 20.91
CA ASP A 31 11.94 17.29 20.30
C ASP A 31 12.47 17.86 18.98
N THR A 32 13.78 17.94 18.82
CA THR A 32 14.42 18.41 17.57
C THR A 32 14.22 17.37 16.47
N GLY A 33 14.48 16.09 16.76
CA GLY A 33 14.29 14.98 15.84
C GLY A 33 12.84 14.82 15.41
N VAL A 34 11.90 14.88 16.35
CA VAL A 34 10.46 14.86 16.04
C VAL A 34 10.05 16.09 15.24
N GLY A 35 10.59 17.27 15.56
CA GLY A 35 10.37 18.51 14.80
C GLY A 35 10.77 18.35 13.33
N ARG A 36 11.96 17.79 13.07
CA ARG A 36 12.46 17.51 11.71
C ARG A 36 11.55 16.53 10.96
N LEU A 37 11.12 15.45 11.62
CA LEU A 37 10.20 14.48 11.01
C LEU A 37 8.87 15.15 10.60
N ARG A 38 8.28 15.95 11.50
CA ARG A 38 7.04 16.70 11.22
C ARG A 38 7.21 17.68 10.06
N GLU A 39 8.33 18.39 9.99
CA GLU A 39 8.63 19.32 8.89
C GLU A 39 8.73 18.59 7.55
N ALA A 40 9.40 17.43 7.52
CA ALA A 40 9.62 16.65 6.30
C ALA A 40 8.33 16.07 5.69
N ILE A 41 7.31 15.80 6.52
CA ILE A 41 6.02 15.24 6.03
C ILE A 41 4.93 16.29 5.82
N ALA A 42 5.19 17.57 6.15
CA ALA A 42 4.21 18.63 5.98
C ALA A 42 3.72 18.70 4.52
N PRO A 43 2.43 18.96 4.25
CA PRO A 43 1.39 19.43 5.19
C PRO A 43 0.68 18.31 5.98
N LEU A 44 1.06 17.06 5.79
CA LEU A 44 0.53 15.93 6.56
C LEU A 44 1.07 15.98 8.00
N ARG A 45 0.44 15.22 8.92
CA ARG A 45 0.85 15.20 10.32
C ARG A 45 1.11 13.78 10.79
N LEU A 46 2.02 13.64 11.75
CA LEU A 46 2.20 12.39 12.48
C LEU A 46 0.97 12.15 13.35
N THR A 47 0.52 10.91 13.43
CA THR A 47 -0.38 10.51 14.51
C THR A 47 0.38 10.47 15.83
N GLU A 48 -0.35 10.57 16.95
CA GLU A 48 0.24 10.45 18.28
C GLU A 48 1.00 9.12 18.46
N GLN A 49 0.51 8.05 17.82
CA GLN A 49 1.12 6.72 17.94
C GLN A 49 2.46 6.64 17.22
N VAL A 50 2.58 7.22 16.02
CA VAL A 50 3.85 7.23 15.28
C VAL A 50 4.89 8.08 16.01
N GLU A 51 4.49 9.24 16.52
CA GLU A 51 5.39 10.07 17.32
C GLU A 51 5.83 9.35 18.60
N THR A 52 4.90 8.69 19.30
CA THR A 52 5.21 7.89 20.50
C THR A 52 6.22 6.78 20.17
N LEU A 53 6.05 6.10 19.03
CA LEU A 53 6.95 5.05 18.57
C LEU A 53 8.37 5.58 18.30
N TYR A 54 8.51 6.69 17.57
CA TYR A 54 9.82 7.27 17.27
C TYR A 54 10.49 7.97 18.46
N ARG A 55 9.71 8.45 19.43
CA ARG A 55 10.25 8.92 20.72
C ARG A 55 10.73 7.79 21.61
N TRP A 56 10.21 6.57 21.41
CA TRP A 56 10.70 5.38 22.09
C TRP A 56 12.04 4.94 21.50
N ARG A 57 12.10 4.65 20.19
CA ARG A 57 13.34 4.25 19.48
C ARG A 57 13.34 4.78 18.05
N ASP A 58 14.49 5.20 17.54
CA ASP A 58 14.66 5.65 16.14
C ASP A 58 15.14 4.50 15.23
N GLY A 59 14.42 3.39 15.27
CA GLY A 59 14.79 2.18 14.52
C GLY A 59 16.20 1.67 14.86
N GLY A 60 16.84 0.97 13.93
CA GLY A 60 18.20 0.48 14.13
C GLY A 60 18.66 -0.50 13.08
N SER A 61 19.54 -1.44 13.44
CA SER A 61 19.88 -2.62 12.60
C SER A 61 19.18 -3.90 13.06
N SER A 62 18.49 -3.85 14.19
CA SER A 62 17.77 -4.99 14.77
C SER A 62 16.32 -5.04 14.27
N THR A 63 15.78 -6.24 14.13
CA THR A 63 14.35 -6.45 13.97
C THR A 63 13.65 -6.43 15.34
N VAL A 64 12.41 -5.97 15.35
CA VAL A 64 11.52 -5.86 16.51
C VAL A 64 10.14 -6.35 16.10
N PHE A 65 9.24 -6.55 17.06
CA PHE A 65 7.82 -6.75 16.78
C PHE A 65 7.46 -7.90 15.81
N GLY A 66 8.07 -9.08 15.96
CA GLY A 66 7.78 -10.20 15.07
C GLY A 66 8.63 -10.19 13.80
N GLY A 67 9.90 -9.76 13.88
CA GLY A 67 10.82 -9.75 12.74
C GLY A 67 10.81 -8.47 11.89
N TRP A 68 10.01 -7.47 12.26
CA TRP A 68 9.94 -6.19 11.56
C TRP A 68 11.14 -5.30 11.81
N TRP A 69 11.72 -4.79 10.73
CA TRP A 69 12.75 -3.79 10.80
C TRP A 69 12.14 -2.39 10.87
N MET A 70 12.22 -1.74 12.03
CA MET A 70 11.84 -0.34 12.17
C MET A 70 12.92 0.56 11.55
N ARG A 71 12.55 1.36 10.55
CA ARG A 71 13.49 2.23 9.83
C ARG A 71 13.90 3.44 10.69
N PRO A 72 15.20 3.75 10.81
CA PRO A 72 15.65 5.04 11.32
C PRO A 72 15.08 6.19 10.50
N VAL A 73 14.83 7.34 11.13
CA VAL A 73 14.08 8.46 10.53
C VAL A 73 14.68 8.96 9.21
N ASP A 74 16.01 9.00 9.08
CA ASP A 74 16.64 9.45 7.84
C ASP A 74 16.37 8.46 6.68
N ALA A 75 16.47 7.16 6.96
CA ALA A 75 16.17 6.10 5.99
C ALA A 75 14.66 5.99 5.71
N LEU A 76 13.81 6.25 6.70
CA LEU A 76 12.36 6.34 6.53
C LEU A 76 11.98 7.43 5.53
N LEU A 77 12.58 8.62 5.66
CA LEU A 77 12.28 9.76 4.80
C LEU A 77 12.76 9.52 3.36
N GLU A 78 13.98 9.01 3.17
CA GLU A 78 14.49 8.61 1.85
C GLU A 78 13.59 7.56 1.20
N TRP A 79 13.20 6.52 1.96
CA TRP A 79 12.33 5.48 1.45
C TRP A 79 10.92 5.99 1.13
N ARG A 80 10.39 6.92 1.93
CA ARG A 80 9.10 7.56 1.65
C ARG A 80 9.15 8.36 0.35
N GLU A 81 10.21 9.13 0.12
CA GLU A 81 10.40 9.86 -1.15
C GLU A 81 10.44 8.88 -2.33
N PHE A 82 11.20 7.78 -2.20
CA PHE A 82 11.21 6.72 -3.21
C PHE A 82 9.81 6.12 -3.44
N CYS A 83 9.06 5.79 -2.38
CA CYS A 83 7.69 5.27 -2.49
C CYS A 83 6.77 6.24 -3.23
N ILE A 84 6.87 7.55 -2.98
CA ILE A 84 6.02 8.54 -3.65
C ILE A 84 6.46 8.74 -5.10
N ASP A 85 7.75 8.97 -5.33
CA ASP A 85 8.25 9.42 -6.63
C ASP A 85 8.46 8.27 -7.63
N GLN A 86 8.79 7.07 -7.14
CA GLN A 86 9.11 5.91 -7.99
C GLN A 86 8.03 4.83 -7.96
N LEU A 87 7.35 4.66 -6.83
CA LEU A 87 6.28 3.66 -6.69
C LEU A 87 4.87 4.27 -6.75
N GLU A 88 4.77 5.59 -6.85
CA GLU A 88 3.49 6.32 -6.93
C GLU A 88 2.55 6.02 -5.75
N HIS A 89 3.11 5.69 -4.57
CA HIS A 89 2.33 5.44 -3.37
C HIS A 89 1.63 6.71 -2.87
N PRO A 90 0.47 6.58 -2.21
CA PRO A 90 -0.20 7.69 -1.54
C PRO A 90 0.74 8.43 -0.59
N PRO A 91 0.80 9.78 -0.65
CA PRO A 91 1.66 10.56 0.25
C PRO A 91 1.34 10.36 1.74
N VAL A 92 0.12 9.93 2.05
CA VAL A 92 -0.34 9.63 3.42
C VAL A 92 0.30 8.36 4.00
N TRP A 93 0.90 7.50 3.18
CA TRP A 93 1.56 6.31 3.66
C TRP A 93 2.95 6.64 4.21
N LEU A 94 3.24 6.11 5.39
CA LEU A 94 4.55 6.17 6.03
C LEU A 94 5.04 4.72 6.24
N PRO A 95 6.07 4.27 5.51
CA PRO A 95 6.58 2.90 5.57
C PRO A 95 7.53 2.70 6.78
N VAL A 96 6.94 2.64 7.98
CA VAL A 96 7.67 2.58 9.26
C VAL A 96 8.45 1.28 9.43
N PHE A 97 7.86 0.16 9.01
CA PHE A 97 8.45 -1.16 9.15
C PHE A 97 8.76 -1.79 7.79
N ASP A 98 9.78 -2.65 7.78
CA ASP A 98 10.18 -3.44 6.62
C ASP A 98 10.49 -4.87 7.04
N ASP A 99 9.91 -5.85 6.36
CA ASP A 99 10.24 -7.28 6.50
C ASP A 99 9.72 -8.04 5.30
N HIS A 100 10.50 -8.09 4.22
CA HIS A 100 10.10 -8.62 2.90
C HIS A 100 8.78 -8.03 2.31
N VAL A 101 8.11 -7.17 3.07
CA VAL A 101 6.76 -6.62 3.00
C VAL A 101 6.81 -5.32 3.82
N TYR A 102 6.17 -4.26 3.35
CA TYR A 102 6.22 -2.98 4.04
C TYR A 102 5.09 -2.83 5.05
N GLY A 103 5.44 -2.55 6.31
CA GLY A 103 4.50 -2.13 7.34
C GLY A 103 4.24 -0.63 7.25
N ILE A 104 3.03 -0.28 6.84
CA ILE A 104 2.60 1.08 6.54
C ILE A 104 1.70 1.58 7.66
N VAL A 105 2.00 2.76 8.18
CA VAL A 105 1.04 3.55 8.98
C VAL A 105 0.56 4.73 8.15
N THR A 106 -0.58 5.29 8.53
CA THR A 106 -1.16 6.41 7.79
C THR A 106 -0.97 7.71 8.55
N LEU A 107 -0.49 8.74 7.84
CA LEU A 107 -0.36 10.09 8.33
C LEU A 107 -1.74 10.74 8.45
N GLU A 108 -1.87 11.74 9.32
CA GLU A 108 -3.12 12.51 9.38
C GLU A 108 -3.17 13.51 8.22
N VAL A 109 -4.31 13.52 7.53
CA VAL A 109 -4.62 14.54 6.53
C VAL A 109 -5.43 15.66 7.21
N PRO A 110 -4.99 16.94 7.15
CA PRO A 110 -5.75 18.03 7.72
C PRO A 110 -7.22 18.04 7.27
N GLY A 111 -8.13 18.13 8.24
CA GLY A 111 -9.58 18.12 7.99
C GLY A 111 -10.21 16.72 7.86
N HIS A 112 -9.43 15.64 7.98
CA HIS A 112 -9.93 14.27 7.94
C HIS A 112 -9.61 13.54 9.25
N SER A 113 -10.43 12.56 9.63
CA SER A 113 -10.11 11.67 10.74
C SER A 113 -8.89 10.84 10.38
N GLY A 114 -7.90 10.77 11.27
CA GLY A 114 -6.74 9.89 11.12
C GLY A 114 -7.14 8.41 11.13
N ASP A 115 -6.28 7.56 10.58
CA ASP A 115 -6.35 6.11 10.71
C ASP A 115 -5.04 5.60 11.33
N ASP A 116 -5.11 5.18 12.58
CA ASP A 116 -3.94 4.69 13.32
C ASP A 116 -3.48 3.29 12.90
N SER A 117 -4.15 2.69 11.93
CA SER A 117 -3.93 1.30 11.58
C SER A 117 -2.57 1.03 10.99
N LEU A 118 -2.10 -0.18 11.29
CA LEU A 118 -0.95 -0.76 10.65
C LEU A 118 -1.42 -1.60 9.47
N TRP A 119 -0.89 -1.29 8.30
CA TRP A 119 -1.16 -1.95 7.05
C TRP A 119 0.09 -2.68 6.57
N SER A 120 -0.12 -3.65 5.70
CA SER A 120 0.92 -4.39 5.01
C SER A 120 0.68 -4.25 3.51
N SER A 121 1.74 -3.93 2.77
CA SER A 121 1.76 -4.07 1.31
C SER A 121 2.93 -4.97 0.96
N PRO A 122 2.69 -6.20 0.46
CA PRO A 122 3.76 -7.01 -0.10
C PRO A 122 4.42 -6.26 -1.26
N THR A 123 5.72 -6.46 -1.41
CA THR A 123 6.53 -5.94 -2.53
C THR A 123 6.09 -6.51 -3.87
N HIS A 124 5.48 -7.70 -3.86
CA HIS A 124 5.18 -8.47 -5.08
C HIS A 124 3.69 -8.64 -5.36
N ASP A 125 2.81 -8.49 -4.35
CA ASP A 125 1.37 -8.57 -4.57
C ASP A 125 0.73 -7.19 -4.61
N THR A 126 -0.31 -7.11 -5.41
CA THR A 126 -1.03 -5.86 -5.67
C THR A 126 -2.06 -5.54 -4.57
N GLY A 127 -1.98 -6.21 -3.42
CA GLY A 127 -2.94 -6.08 -2.31
C GLY A 127 -2.39 -5.21 -1.18
N ILE A 128 -3.28 -4.57 -0.42
CA ILE A 128 -2.94 -3.93 0.86
C ILE A 128 -3.81 -4.59 1.92
N PHE A 129 -3.21 -4.98 3.03
CA PHE A 129 -3.86 -5.72 4.10
C PHE A 129 -3.79 -4.92 5.39
N ARG A 130 -4.88 -4.86 6.15
CA ARG A 130 -4.84 -4.27 7.49
C ARG A 130 -4.33 -5.33 8.46
N LEU A 131 -3.16 -5.09 9.06
CA LEU A 131 -2.56 -5.99 10.05
C LEU A 131 -3.15 -5.76 11.44
N ALA A 132 -3.32 -4.50 11.82
CA ALA A 132 -3.87 -4.11 13.11
C ALA A 132 -4.64 -2.79 13.01
N HIS A 133 -5.61 -2.60 13.90
CA HIS A 133 -6.36 -1.35 13.99
C HIS A 133 -5.54 -0.18 14.56
N SER A 134 -4.42 -0.46 15.21
CA SER A 134 -3.48 0.54 15.72
C SER A 134 -2.09 -0.04 15.99
N LEU A 135 -1.07 0.82 16.11
CA LEU A 135 0.25 0.42 16.63
C LEU A 135 0.14 -0.08 18.08
N GLU A 136 -0.69 0.55 18.92
CA GLU A 136 -0.97 0.05 20.28
C GLU A 136 -1.44 -1.41 20.24
N ALA A 137 -2.40 -1.73 19.40
CA ALA A 137 -2.95 -3.08 19.30
C ALA A 137 -1.90 -4.08 18.80
N ALA A 138 -1.06 -3.68 17.84
CA ALA A 138 0.03 -4.53 17.36
C ALA A 138 1.04 -4.85 18.47
N VAL A 139 1.56 -3.82 19.17
CA VAL A 139 2.55 -4.00 20.25
C VAL A 139 1.96 -4.78 21.43
N ALA A 140 0.72 -4.48 21.82
CA ALA A 140 0.05 -5.17 22.92
C ALA A 140 -0.13 -6.67 22.64
N ALA A 141 -0.41 -7.05 21.40
CA ALA A 141 -0.47 -8.45 21.00
C ALA A 141 0.88 -9.17 21.10
N LEU A 142 1.95 -8.50 20.71
CA LEU A 142 3.31 -9.01 20.82
C LEU A 142 3.74 -9.17 22.27
N ASN A 143 3.42 -8.20 23.13
CA ASN A 143 3.62 -8.32 24.58
C ASN A 143 2.85 -9.51 25.16
N ALA A 144 1.60 -9.72 24.73
CA ALA A 144 0.82 -10.87 25.18
C ALA A 144 1.47 -12.19 24.78
N ALA A 145 1.97 -12.32 23.54
CA ALA A 145 2.70 -13.51 23.09
C ALA A 145 4.02 -13.71 23.86
N ALA A 146 4.75 -12.63 24.13
CA ALA A 146 6.02 -12.67 24.87
C ALA A 146 5.88 -13.16 26.30
N LEU A 147 4.72 -12.89 26.92
CA LEU A 147 4.41 -13.23 28.31
C LEU A 147 3.58 -14.52 28.44
N ASP A 148 3.21 -15.17 27.34
CA ASP A 148 2.41 -16.39 27.39
C ASP A 148 3.28 -17.59 27.78
N GLU A 149 3.20 -17.97 29.06
CA GLU A 149 3.93 -19.12 29.61
C GLU A 149 3.47 -20.48 29.03
N SER A 150 2.33 -20.53 28.34
CA SER A 150 1.89 -21.75 27.65
C SER A 150 2.68 -22.02 26.36
N LEU A 151 3.36 -21.00 25.81
CA LEU A 151 4.24 -21.13 24.66
C LEU A 151 5.64 -21.54 25.09
N SER A 152 6.22 -22.50 24.37
CA SER A 152 7.65 -22.81 24.49
C SER A 152 8.51 -21.59 24.13
N GLU A 153 9.75 -21.58 24.60
CA GLU A 153 10.71 -20.52 24.28
C GLU A 153 10.90 -20.36 22.77
N THR A 154 11.00 -21.47 22.03
CA THR A 154 11.07 -21.46 20.55
C THR A 154 9.80 -20.89 19.90
N GLU A 155 8.61 -21.14 20.46
CA GLU A 155 7.37 -20.57 19.94
C GLU A 155 7.26 -19.07 20.21
N ARG A 156 7.69 -18.62 21.40
CA ARG A 156 7.78 -17.19 21.74
C ARG A 156 8.79 -16.48 20.85
N ASP A 157 9.96 -17.08 20.64
CA ASP A 157 10.99 -16.54 19.77
C ASP A 157 10.55 -16.49 18.30
N GLY A 158 9.87 -17.53 17.83
CA GLY A 158 9.28 -17.56 16.50
C GLY A 158 8.26 -16.45 16.30
N ALA A 159 7.36 -16.25 17.26
CA ALA A 159 6.34 -15.20 17.22
C ALA A 159 6.91 -13.77 17.30
N LEU A 160 8.07 -13.59 17.94
CA LEU A 160 8.66 -12.28 18.19
C LEU A 160 9.78 -11.87 17.23
N PHE A 161 10.46 -12.81 16.56
CA PHE A 161 11.72 -12.49 15.86
C PHE A 161 11.96 -13.20 14.53
N GLU A 162 11.54 -14.46 14.37
CA GLU A 162 11.97 -15.26 13.22
C GLU A 162 10.93 -15.38 12.11
N GLN A 163 9.67 -15.16 12.47
CA GLN A 163 8.56 -15.25 11.55
C GLN A 163 7.90 -13.89 11.51
N GLY A 164 8.26 -13.13 10.48
CA GLY A 164 7.42 -12.03 9.99
C GLY A 164 5.96 -12.43 10.14
N LEU A 165 5.10 -11.48 10.54
CA LEU A 165 3.67 -11.79 10.70
C LEU A 165 3.09 -12.53 9.48
N ASP A 166 3.73 -12.39 8.32
CA ASP A 166 3.46 -13.09 7.08
C ASP A 166 3.49 -14.64 7.13
N SER A 167 4.40 -15.28 7.89
CA SER A 167 4.65 -16.74 7.73
C SER A 167 3.90 -17.67 8.71
N ARG A 168 3.44 -17.15 9.85
CA ARG A 168 2.51 -17.85 10.75
C ARG A 168 1.38 -17.00 11.30
N VAL A 169 1.51 -15.67 11.37
CA VAL A 169 0.45 -14.80 11.91
C VAL A 169 -0.67 -14.54 10.88
N MET A 170 -0.36 -14.62 9.58
CA MET A 170 -1.32 -14.66 8.47
C MET A 170 -2.08 -16.01 8.35
N THR A 171 -2.03 -16.88 9.37
CA THR A 171 -2.94 -18.03 9.51
C THR A 171 -3.30 -18.17 11.00
N PRO A 172 -4.58 -18.30 11.34
CA PRO A 172 -5.41 -17.25 11.96
C PRO A 172 -4.95 -16.85 13.39
N TYR A 173 -4.08 -15.85 13.53
CA TYR A 173 -3.92 -15.13 14.81
C TYR A 173 -4.72 -13.82 14.75
N LEU A 174 -6.01 -13.97 14.45
CA LEU A 174 -7.03 -12.95 14.56
C LEU A 174 -7.18 -12.58 16.04
N LEU A 175 -6.58 -11.47 16.45
CA LEU A 175 -6.64 -10.97 17.82
C LEU A 175 -8.03 -10.41 18.10
N ALA A 176 -8.89 -11.23 18.69
CA ALA A 176 -10.08 -10.73 19.35
C ALA A 176 -9.68 -10.03 20.64
N ARG A 177 -9.88 -8.71 20.70
CA ARG A 177 -9.71 -7.92 21.93
C ARG A 177 -10.92 -8.14 22.83
N THR A 178 -10.72 -8.76 23.99
CA THR A 178 -11.61 -8.54 25.14
C THR A 178 -11.04 -7.42 26.02
N PRO A 179 -11.82 -6.78 26.90
CA PRO A 179 -11.32 -5.71 27.77
C PRO A 179 -10.12 -6.11 28.65
N ASP A 180 -9.94 -7.41 28.90
CA ASP A 180 -9.04 -7.98 29.89
C ASP A 180 -8.02 -8.99 29.32
N ARG A 181 -8.15 -9.45 28.07
CA ARG A 181 -7.18 -10.35 27.42
C ARG A 181 -7.28 -10.37 25.89
N TYR A 182 -6.22 -10.83 25.25
CA TYR A 182 -6.24 -11.27 23.86
C TYR A 182 -6.59 -12.76 23.79
N VAL A 183 -7.48 -13.14 22.87
CA VAL A 183 -7.81 -14.56 22.64
C VAL A 183 -7.24 -14.97 21.29
N PHE A 184 -6.31 -15.92 21.32
CA PHE A 184 -5.73 -16.53 20.13
C PHE A 184 -6.68 -17.57 19.52
N GLY A 185 -6.74 -17.65 18.19
CA GLY A 185 -7.37 -18.77 17.47
C GLY A 185 -8.90 -18.81 17.46
N VAL A 186 -9.58 -17.68 17.69
CA VAL A 186 -11.01 -17.57 17.39
C VAL A 186 -11.16 -16.95 16.01
N ASP A 187 -11.83 -17.66 15.10
CA ASP A 187 -12.44 -17.09 13.89
C ASP A 187 -13.31 -15.90 14.32
N THR A 188 -12.71 -14.72 14.34
CA THR A 188 -13.37 -13.50 14.79
C THR A 188 -13.48 -12.57 13.62
N VAL A 189 -14.74 -12.36 13.24
CA VAL A 189 -15.31 -11.12 12.73
C VAL A 189 -14.44 -9.93 13.14
N GLY A 190 -13.46 -9.54 12.31
CA GLY A 190 -12.42 -8.62 12.78
C GLY A 190 -11.33 -8.31 11.76
N ALA A 191 -10.41 -9.25 11.49
CA ALA A 191 -9.58 -9.11 10.29
C ALA A 191 -10.35 -9.70 9.11
N MET A 192 -11.03 -8.80 8.40
CA MET A 192 -11.34 -9.08 7.01
C MET A 192 -9.99 -9.29 6.30
N TYR A 193 -9.69 -10.55 5.99
CA TYR A 193 -9.23 -10.86 4.64
C TYR A 193 -10.33 -10.34 3.73
N SER A 194 -10.25 -9.06 3.39
CA SER A 194 -11.05 -8.55 2.31
C SER A 194 -10.41 -9.15 1.08
N ASP A 195 -10.99 -10.22 0.54
CA ASP A 195 -10.73 -10.68 -0.83
C ASP A 195 -11.14 -9.63 -1.89
N ALA A 196 -11.35 -8.37 -1.48
CA ALA A 196 -12.00 -7.25 -2.15
C ALA A 196 -13.42 -7.58 -2.67
N PRO A 197 -14.32 -6.60 -2.87
CA PRO A 197 -14.19 -5.15 -2.65
C PRO A 197 -15.38 -4.56 -1.86
N GLU A 198 -15.13 -3.72 -0.86
CA GLU A 198 -16.05 -2.63 -0.53
C GLU A 198 -15.29 -1.31 -0.64
N THR A 199 -15.11 -0.94 -1.91
CA THR A 199 -15.10 0.42 -2.45
C THR A 199 -14.56 1.56 -1.57
N ALA A 200 -13.52 2.18 -2.14
CA ALA A 200 -12.78 3.35 -1.70
C ALA A 200 -11.80 3.09 -0.55
N TRP A 201 -10.52 3.29 -0.86
CA TRP A 201 -9.55 3.78 0.11
C TRP A 201 -10.21 4.66 1.19
N PRO A 202 -9.71 4.64 2.44
CA PRO A 202 -10.11 5.59 3.45
C PRO A 202 -10.17 7.01 2.88
N GLU A 203 -11.15 7.81 3.29
CA GLU A 203 -11.36 9.15 2.70
C GLU A 203 -10.10 10.02 2.82
N ALA A 204 -9.36 9.89 3.93
CA ALA A 204 -8.07 10.55 4.10
C ALA A 204 -7.05 10.14 3.01
N TRP A 205 -7.04 8.88 2.57
CA TRP A 205 -6.12 8.43 1.52
C TRP A 205 -6.50 9.00 0.17
N LEU A 206 -7.79 9.01 -0.17
CA LEU A 206 -8.28 9.69 -1.37
C LEU A 206 -7.92 11.18 -1.32
N ALA A 207 -8.19 11.85 -0.20
CA ALA A 207 -7.90 13.26 -0.03
C ALA A 207 -6.40 13.57 -0.16
N SER A 208 -5.51 12.66 0.25
CA SER A 208 -4.06 12.83 0.13
C SER A 208 -3.55 12.89 -1.31
N VAL A 209 -4.32 12.35 -2.26
CA VAL A 209 -4.04 12.41 -3.70
C VAL A 209 -5.00 13.36 -4.43
N GLY A 210 -5.76 14.17 -3.68
CA GLY A 210 -6.71 15.14 -4.25
C GLY A 210 -8.00 14.53 -4.80
N LEU A 211 -8.34 13.31 -4.37
CA LEU A 211 -9.58 12.62 -4.74
C LEU A 211 -10.58 12.61 -3.57
N SER A 212 -11.83 12.32 -3.91
CA SER A 212 -12.95 12.12 -3.00
C SER A 212 -13.73 10.87 -3.40
N ARG A 213 -14.66 10.44 -2.56
CA ARG A 213 -15.56 9.32 -2.91
C ARG A 213 -16.44 9.63 -4.12
N VAL A 214 -16.74 10.90 -4.38
CA VAL A 214 -17.55 11.32 -5.53
C VAL A 214 -16.80 11.09 -6.84
N ASP A 215 -15.47 11.20 -6.82
CA ASP A 215 -14.64 10.97 -8.01
C ASP A 215 -14.63 9.50 -8.46
N GLY A 216 -15.03 8.57 -7.58
CA GLY A 216 -15.22 7.16 -7.92
C GLY A 216 -16.62 6.82 -8.44
N GLN A 217 -17.55 7.79 -8.52
CA GLN A 217 -18.89 7.54 -9.05
C GLN A 217 -18.88 7.58 -10.58
N PRO A 218 -19.62 6.69 -11.27
CA PRO A 218 -19.74 6.74 -12.74
C PRO A 218 -20.31 8.09 -13.19
N ARG A 219 -19.61 8.76 -14.11
CA ARG A 219 -20.04 10.03 -14.74
C ARG A 219 -20.71 9.79 -16.09
N GLY A 220 -20.61 8.57 -16.62
CA GLY A 220 -21.12 8.16 -17.91
C GLY A 220 -20.01 8.11 -18.97
N ALA A 221 -20.02 7.06 -19.79
CA ALA A 221 -19.13 6.95 -20.93
C ALA A 221 -19.43 8.06 -21.94
N THR A 222 -18.38 8.73 -22.41
CA THR A 222 -18.43 9.74 -23.48
C THR A 222 -18.13 9.13 -24.85
N HIS A 223 -17.39 8.02 -24.87
CA HIS A 223 -16.96 7.32 -26.07
C HIS A 223 -16.96 5.81 -25.80
N THR A 224 -17.03 5.06 -26.89
CA THR A 224 -16.62 3.66 -26.97
C THR A 224 -15.13 3.55 -27.30
N ILE A 225 -14.53 2.39 -27.06
CA ILE A 225 -13.13 2.12 -27.41
C ILE A 225 -12.89 2.29 -28.91
N ALA A 226 -13.80 1.77 -29.75
CA ALA A 226 -13.69 1.92 -31.20
C ALA A 226 -13.70 3.38 -31.65
N GLU A 227 -14.56 4.22 -31.06
CA GLU A 227 -14.62 5.66 -31.35
C GLU A 227 -13.33 6.37 -30.96
N LEU A 228 -12.78 6.09 -29.77
CA LEU A 228 -11.50 6.67 -29.34
C LEU A 228 -10.36 6.27 -30.29
N ILE A 229 -10.28 4.99 -30.68
CA ILE A 229 -9.25 4.52 -31.61
C ILE A 229 -9.36 5.25 -32.95
N GLU A 230 -10.57 5.38 -33.51
CA GLU A 230 -10.78 6.07 -34.79
C GLU A 230 -10.41 7.56 -34.70
N LEU A 231 -10.86 8.27 -33.66
CA LEU A 231 -10.55 9.68 -33.45
C LEU A 231 -9.05 9.91 -33.25
N SER A 232 -8.38 8.99 -32.55
CA SER A 232 -6.94 9.07 -32.27
C SER A 232 -6.07 9.04 -33.53
N LYS A 233 -6.57 8.56 -34.67
CA LYS A 233 -5.78 8.50 -35.92
C LYS A 233 -5.26 9.85 -36.38
N SER A 234 -5.95 10.93 -36.06
CA SER A 234 -5.67 12.27 -36.57
C SER A 234 -5.05 13.22 -35.55
N ALA A 235 -5.34 13.03 -34.26
CA ALA A 235 -4.88 13.86 -33.17
C ALA A 235 -4.99 13.09 -31.84
N PRO A 236 -4.29 13.49 -30.77
CA PRO A 236 -4.52 12.93 -29.46
C PRO A 236 -5.99 13.15 -29.04
N VAL A 237 -6.61 12.13 -28.45
CA VAL A 237 -8.00 12.16 -28.00
C VAL A 237 -8.09 11.67 -26.57
N SER A 238 -8.92 12.34 -25.78
CA SER A 238 -9.25 11.93 -24.42
C SER A 238 -10.75 11.69 -24.32
N GLY A 239 -11.14 10.67 -23.56
CA GLY A 239 -12.53 10.39 -23.28
C GLY A 239 -12.70 9.40 -22.15
N THR A 240 -13.91 9.36 -21.62
CA THR A 240 -14.34 8.38 -20.63
C THR A 240 -14.99 7.19 -21.32
N ILE A 241 -14.51 5.98 -21.03
CA ILE A 241 -15.09 4.71 -21.49
C ILE A 241 -15.68 3.93 -20.32
N ARG A 242 -16.63 3.04 -20.61
CA ARG A 242 -17.12 2.03 -19.66
C ARG A 242 -16.79 0.65 -20.21
N ALA A 243 -15.87 -0.05 -19.56
CA ALA A 243 -15.31 -1.30 -20.06
C ALA A 243 -15.20 -2.35 -18.96
N ARG A 244 -14.97 -3.61 -19.32
CA ARG A 244 -14.68 -4.70 -18.38
C ARG A 244 -13.23 -5.13 -18.54
N ALA A 245 -12.51 -5.32 -17.43
CA ALA A 245 -11.21 -5.98 -17.48
C ALA A 245 -11.36 -7.44 -17.92
N VAL A 246 -10.78 -7.80 -19.05
CA VAL A 246 -10.81 -9.16 -19.63
C VAL A 246 -9.50 -9.92 -19.42
N ALA A 247 -8.40 -9.20 -19.18
CA ALA A 247 -7.14 -9.77 -18.73
C ALA A 247 -6.41 -8.79 -17.82
N VAL A 248 -5.66 -9.32 -16.86
CA VAL A 248 -4.82 -8.54 -15.94
C VAL A 248 -3.47 -9.25 -15.88
N GLY A 249 -2.39 -8.51 -16.06
CA GLY A 249 -1.02 -8.99 -16.02
C GLY A 249 -0.06 -7.84 -15.80
N GLY A 250 1.21 -8.08 -15.55
CA GLY A 250 2.16 -7.00 -15.29
C GLY A 250 3.34 -7.47 -14.47
N GLN A 251 4.32 -6.58 -14.32
CA GLN A 251 5.44 -6.77 -13.39
C GLN A 251 5.27 -5.86 -12.18
N GLU A 252 6.06 -6.11 -11.14
CA GLU A 252 5.99 -5.58 -9.77
C GLU A 252 5.55 -4.12 -9.62
N LEU A 253 5.88 -3.25 -10.58
CA LEU A 253 5.62 -1.80 -10.49
C LEU A 253 4.49 -1.29 -11.40
N ARG A 254 3.96 -2.12 -12.31
CA ARG A 254 2.92 -1.70 -13.26
C ARG A 254 1.95 -2.83 -13.54
N LEU A 255 0.73 -2.68 -13.05
CA LEU A 255 -0.37 -3.53 -13.43
C LEU A 255 -0.86 -3.09 -14.81
N MET A 256 -0.87 -4.01 -15.76
CA MET A 256 -1.45 -3.83 -17.09
C MET A 256 -2.80 -4.57 -17.14
N MET A 257 -3.82 -3.89 -17.62
CA MET A 257 -5.15 -4.47 -17.80
C MET A 257 -5.57 -4.36 -19.25
N VAL A 258 -6.06 -5.46 -19.81
CA VAL A 258 -6.79 -5.43 -21.07
C VAL A 258 -8.25 -5.19 -20.73
N VAL A 259 -8.81 -4.10 -21.25
CA VAL A 259 -10.22 -3.75 -21.06
C VAL A 259 -10.99 -3.86 -22.37
N ASP A 260 -12.26 -4.26 -22.28
CA ASP A 260 -13.15 -4.52 -23.42
C ASP A 260 -14.55 -3.95 -23.12
N ASP A 261 -15.07 -3.12 -24.03
CA ASP A 261 -16.43 -2.53 -23.94
C ASP A 261 -17.43 -3.14 -24.95
N GLY A 262 -17.02 -4.19 -25.66
CA GLY A 262 -17.76 -4.84 -26.73
C GLY A 262 -17.58 -4.19 -28.11
N THR A 263 -16.91 -3.04 -28.19
CA THR A 263 -16.58 -2.36 -29.46
C THR A 263 -15.10 -2.46 -29.82
N GLY A 264 -14.23 -2.74 -28.84
CA GLY A 264 -12.80 -2.95 -29.04
C GLY A 264 -12.09 -3.23 -27.73
N ARG A 265 -10.75 -3.32 -27.80
CA ARG A 265 -9.89 -3.58 -26.63
C ARG A 265 -8.77 -2.56 -26.49
N LEU A 266 -8.42 -2.23 -25.24
CA LEU A 266 -7.28 -1.38 -24.89
C LEU A 266 -6.43 -2.00 -23.79
N ASP A 267 -5.11 -1.86 -23.94
CA ASP A 267 -4.16 -2.04 -22.84
C ASP A 267 -4.09 -0.75 -22.01
N VAL A 268 -4.49 -0.85 -20.75
CA VAL A 268 -4.48 0.24 -19.77
C VAL A 268 -3.41 -0.05 -18.72
N ALA A 269 -2.44 0.85 -18.59
CA ALA A 269 -1.47 0.79 -17.52
C ALA A 269 -2.05 1.45 -16.27
N GLN A 270 -2.06 0.72 -15.17
CA GLN A 270 -2.40 1.25 -13.87
C GLN A 270 -1.13 1.47 -13.03
N PRO A 271 -0.96 2.67 -12.47
CA PRO A 271 0.11 2.92 -11.53
C PRO A 271 0.01 2.07 -10.28
N HIS A 272 1.18 1.68 -9.75
CA HIS A 272 1.25 1.01 -8.45
C HIS A 272 0.64 1.92 -7.37
N GLY A 273 -0.01 1.31 -6.37
CA GLY A 273 -0.59 2.07 -5.28
C GLY A 273 -1.72 3.02 -5.69
N THR A 274 -2.41 2.84 -6.82
CA THR A 274 -3.70 3.51 -7.14
C THR A 274 -4.84 2.58 -6.74
N PRO A 275 -5.95 3.06 -6.14
CA PRO A 275 -7.06 2.17 -5.82
C PRO A 275 -7.61 1.62 -7.14
N ILE A 276 -7.64 0.29 -7.27
CA ILE A 276 -8.48 -0.32 -8.29
C ILE A 276 -9.90 -0.07 -7.84
N LEU A 277 -10.53 0.96 -8.40
CA LEU A 277 -11.96 1.16 -8.28
C LEU A 277 -12.63 -0.02 -9.02
N GLU A 278 -12.85 -1.06 -8.22
CA GLU A 278 -13.49 -2.35 -8.48
C GLU A 278 -12.65 -3.45 -9.14
N ARG A 279 -11.99 -4.24 -8.27
CA ARG A 279 -11.42 -5.57 -8.52
C ARG A 279 -12.46 -6.69 -8.76
N GLY A 280 -13.66 -6.34 -9.19
CA GLY A 280 -14.62 -7.33 -9.67
C GLY A 280 -14.38 -7.59 -11.16
N ARG A 281 -14.85 -8.72 -11.69
CA ARG A 281 -15.15 -8.87 -13.14
C ARG A 281 -16.27 -7.92 -13.62
N GLY A 282 -16.50 -6.83 -12.89
CA GLY A 282 -17.51 -5.82 -13.11
C GLY A 282 -17.09 -4.85 -14.20
N GLU A 283 -18.02 -3.99 -14.56
CA GLU A 283 -17.77 -2.88 -15.46
C GLU A 283 -17.13 -1.73 -14.67
N MET A 284 -16.10 -1.12 -15.24
CA MET A 284 -15.40 0.03 -14.69
C MET A 284 -15.51 1.21 -15.66
N GLU A 285 -15.46 2.43 -15.13
CA GLU A 285 -15.38 3.66 -15.91
C GLU A 285 -13.95 4.20 -15.86
N LEU A 286 -13.37 4.49 -17.02
CA LEU A 286 -11.96 4.87 -17.16
C LEU A 286 -11.85 6.14 -18.00
N ASP A 287 -11.12 7.12 -17.48
CA ASP A 287 -10.63 8.24 -18.29
C ASP A 287 -9.35 7.82 -19.02
N VAL A 288 -9.44 7.77 -20.34
CA VAL A 288 -8.37 7.33 -21.22
C VAL A 288 -7.96 8.44 -22.16
N THR A 289 -6.65 8.59 -22.34
CA THR A 289 -6.06 9.40 -23.41
C THR A 289 -5.27 8.51 -24.35
N LEU A 290 -5.53 8.66 -25.65
CA LEU A 290 -4.80 8.01 -26.74
C LEU A 290 -4.01 9.07 -27.52
N ASP A 291 -2.74 8.79 -27.76
CA ASP A 291 -1.89 9.62 -28.61
C ASP A 291 -2.30 9.52 -30.09
N ALA A 292 -1.88 10.53 -30.88
CA ALA A 292 -2.12 10.53 -32.32
C ALA A 292 -1.49 9.30 -33.00
N GLY A 293 -2.29 8.59 -33.81
CA GLY A 293 -1.84 7.42 -34.56
C GLY A 293 -1.76 6.12 -33.74
N ALA A 294 -2.28 6.10 -32.50
CA ALA A 294 -2.29 4.89 -31.67
C ALA A 294 -2.94 3.69 -32.39
N GLY A 295 -4.00 3.93 -33.17
CA GLY A 295 -4.73 2.92 -33.95
C GLY A 295 -3.94 2.21 -35.07
N ASP A 296 -2.86 2.82 -35.58
CA ASP A 296 -2.10 2.26 -36.71
C ASP A 296 -1.02 1.26 -36.28
N SER A 297 -0.77 1.16 -34.97
CA SER A 297 0.26 0.29 -34.37
C SER A 297 -0.24 -1.13 -34.02
N ALA A 298 -1.49 -1.47 -34.37
CA ALA A 298 -2.11 -2.78 -34.11
C ALA A 298 -1.61 -3.92 -35.04
N SER A 299 -0.62 -3.65 -35.89
CA SER A 299 -0.10 -4.58 -36.88
C SER A 299 1.33 -5.01 -36.55
N ALA A 300 1.49 -6.33 -36.33
CA ALA A 300 2.70 -7.11 -36.08
C ALA A 300 3.09 -7.36 -34.61
N ASP A 301 3.07 -8.64 -34.26
CA ASP A 301 3.46 -9.32 -33.01
C ASP A 301 2.49 -9.22 -31.81
N SER A 302 1.42 -10.03 -31.86
CA SER A 302 0.56 -10.40 -30.72
C SER A 302 0.99 -11.72 -30.06
N SER A 303 2.26 -12.13 -30.20
CA SER A 303 2.83 -13.16 -29.33
C SER A 303 3.29 -12.52 -28.02
N VAL A 304 2.36 -12.35 -27.08
CA VAL A 304 2.73 -12.26 -25.65
C VAL A 304 3.26 -13.64 -25.27
N GLY A 305 4.52 -13.88 -25.61
CA GLY A 305 5.25 -15.06 -25.21
C GLY A 305 5.27 -15.13 -23.69
N ARG A 306 4.91 -16.29 -23.15
CA ARG A 306 5.13 -16.66 -21.74
C ARG A 306 6.62 -16.73 -21.36
N ASP A 307 7.53 -16.43 -22.28
CA ASP A 307 8.96 -16.48 -22.06
C ASP A 307 9.53 -15.08 -21.82
N GLY A 308 9.97 -14.86 -20.59
CA GLY A 308 10.58 -13.62 -20.11
C GLY A 308 11.91 -13.29 -20.79
N SER A 309 11.85 -12.75 -22.00
CA SER A 309 13.00 -12.07 -22.60
C SER A 309 12.60 -10.71 -23.17
N THR A 310 13.13 -9.69 -22.50
CA THR A 310 13.22 -8.28 -22.85
C THR A 310 13.71 -8.04 -24.29
N GLY A 311 12.89 -7.35 -25.09
CA GLY A 311 13.31 -6.77 -26.35
C GLY A 311 12.23 -5.89 -26.95
N ALA A 312 12.50 -4.57 -27.04
CA ALA A 312 11.70 -3.53 -27.69
C ALA A 312 10.55 -2.85 -26.91
N LEU A 313 10.88 -2.25 -25.75
CA LEU A 313 10.10 -1.14 -25.16
C LEU A 313 10.98 0.08 -24.87
N ALA A 314 11.80 0.48 -25.85
CA ALA A 314 12.56 1.73 -25.81
C ALA A 314 11.76 2.85 -26.49
N GLY A 315 10.87 3.49 -25.75
CA GLY A 315 10.07 4.62 -26.23
C GLY A 315 8.86 4.95 -25.35
N LEU A 316 8.98 4.92 -24.03
CA LEU A 316 7.87 5.23 -23.11
C LEU A 316 8.16 6.52 -22.36
N VAL A 317 7.40 7.56 -22.71
CA VAL A 317 7.37 8.87 -22.05
C VAL A 317 6.71 8.72 -20.67
N GLY A 318 7.36 9.27 -19.65
CA GLY A 318 6.94 9.19 -18.25
C GLY A 318 5.67 9.97 -17.94
N ALA A 319 4.90 9.46 -16.97
CA ALA A 319 3.88 10.24 -16.30
C ALA A 319 4.58 11.17 -15.30
N ARG A 320 4.37 12.48 -15.45
CA ARG A 320 4.45 13.43 -14.32
C ARG A 320 3.02 13.80 -13.99
N TRP A 321 2.60 13.54 -12.76
CA TRP A 321 1.35 14.06 -12.21
C TRP A 321 1.41 15.61 -12.23
N PRO A 322 0.54 16.32 -12.95
CA PRO A 322 0.37 17.74 -12.71
C PRO A 322 -0.42 17.93 -11.41
N ALA A 323 0.06 18.80 -10.54
CA ALA A 323 -0.72 19.27 -9.40
C ALA A 323 -2.07 19.79 -9.90
N ALA A 324 -3.16 19.16 -9.42
CA ALA A 324 -4.56 19.51 -9.64
C ALA A 324 -5.13 19.32 -11.06
N VAL A 325 -5.26 18.07 -11.52
CA VAL A 325 -6.21 17.64 -12.59
C VAL A 325 -6.72 16.24 -12.23
N PRO A 326 -8.02 15.89 -12.43
CA PRO A 326 -8.54 14.55 -12.13
C PRO A 326 -7.74 13.44 -12.83
N ALA A 327 -7.55 12.33 -12.11
CA ALA A 327 -6.72 11.18 -12.50
C ALA A 327 -7.01 10.71 -13.94
N THR A 328 -6.07 10.97 -14.85
CA THR A 328 -6.15 10.52 -16.23
C THR A 328 -5.28 9.28 -16.37
N MET A 329 -5.85 8.14 -16.78
CA MET A 329 -5.08 6.94 -17.06
C MET A 329 -4.59 7.00 -18.51
N THR A 330 -3.30 6.75 -18.73
CA THR A 330 -2.72 6.71 -20.08
C THR A 330 -2.91 5.32 -20.68
N ALA A 331 -3.64 5.22 -21.80
CA ALA A 331 -3.74 3.96 -22.54
C ALA A 331 -2.51 3.76 -23.43
N VAL A 332 -2.01 2.53 -23.48
CA VAL A 332 -0.67 2.23 -24.02
C VAL A 332 -0.74 1.62 -25.42
N ARG A 333 -1.78 0.86 -25.78
CA ARG A 333 -1.92 0.28 -27.12
C ARG A 333 -3.33 -0.29 -27.41
N PRO A 334 -3.84 -0.20 -28.66
CA PRO A 334 -4.97 -1.00 -29.13
C PRO A 334 -4.55 -2.42 -29.57
N LEU A 335 -5.41 -3.41 -29.32
CA LEU A 335 -5.21 -4.81 -29.75
C LEU A 335 -6.07 -5.12 -30.98
N ALA A 336 -5.54 -5.92 -31.92
CA ALA A 336 -6.31 -6.50 -33.01
C ALA A 336 -7.06 -7.75 -32.52
N ASP A 337 -8.30 -7.92 -32.98
CA ASP A 337 -9.15 -9.09 -32.70
C ASP A 337 -8.58 -10.41 -33.26
#